data_AF-A0A2G3K2H8-F1
#
_entry.id   AF-A0A2G3K2H8-F1
#
_cell.length_a   1.000
_cell.length_b   1.000
_cell.length_c   1.000
_cell.angle_alpha   90.00
_cell.angle_beta   90.00
_cell.angle_gamma   90.00
#
_symmetry.space_group_name_H-M   'P 1'
#
loop_
_entity.id
_entity.type
_entity.pdbx_description
1 polymer ?
#
loop_
_entity_poly.entity_id
_entity_poly.type
_entity_poly.pdbx_seq_one_letter_code
_entity_poly.pdbx_strand_id
1 'polypeptide(L)'
;MSHLKAEVLSLGIAADSLALLGQGRAAPTETLLRQATPLENLLALEQNLPVKSTRSLFRPRLRLTVADPLARFWLVQPPANLSSLATLRTVARARFEQLFGVSASHWRIEADWAGNRPFLACALPTALCTAVEQLAQRRGWLLYDALPAFVRAWNQSCQDLPASTWLALGQGSHLTYAAIEARQWRYVRVAHVGNAPSHDALLDRLSGEARRLAVHETALPTQICWLGEAGWLPRGDTFGDWRSRRLNPYAPSTLGGCALQLANQGAAT
;
A
#
# COMPACT_ATOMS: atom_id res chain seq x y z
N MET A 1 10.62 13.57 34.39
CA MET A 1 9.84 13.94 33.18
C MET A 1 9.18 12.67 32.65
N SER A 2 7.87 12.72 32.42
CA SER A 2 7.03 11.52 32.19
C SER A 2 7.32 10.86 30.82
N HIS A 3 7.77 9.61 30.84
CA HIS A 3 8.24 8.85 29.67
C HIS A 3 7.23 7.80 29.17
N LEU A 4 5.93 8.10 29.25
CA LEU A 4 4.89 7.17 28.85
C LEU A 4 4.52 7.39 27.37
N LYS A 5 5.10 6.62 26.44
CA LYS A 5 4.72 6.61 25.02
C LYS A 5 4.13 5.25 24.64
N ALA A 6 2.99 5.28 23.95
CA ALA A 6 2.22 4.10 23.54
C ALA A 6 3.02 3.18 22.60
N GLU A 7 2.91 1.87 22.82
CA GLU A 7 3.37 0.83 21.89
C GLU A 7 2.66 0.96 20.54
N VAL A 8 3.39 0.71 19.46
CA VAL A 8 2.83 0.74 18.09
C VAL A 8 2.74 -0.70 17.58
N LEU A 9 1.54 -1.05 17.14
CA LEU A 9 1.22 -2.31 16.49
C LEU A 9 1.07 -2.09 14.99
N SER A 10 1.57 -3.02 14.20
CA SER A 10 1.33 -3.02 12.74
C SER A 10 0.65 -4.31 12.32
N LEU A 11 -0.52 -4.19 11.71
CA LEU A 11 -1.26 -5.27 11.11
C LEU A 11 -1.10 -5.21 9.59
N GLY A 12 -0.49 -6.25 9.01
CA GLY A 12 -0.44 -6.49 7.58
C GLY A 12 -1.51 -7.49 7.17
N ILE A 13 -2.26 -7.20 6.10
CA ILE A 13 -3.30 -8.09 5.56
C ILE A 13 -3.07 -8.27 4.06
N ALA A 14 -2.94 -9.52 3.63
CA ALA A 14 -2.94 -9.95 2.24
C ALA A 14 -4.14 -10.87 1.96
N ALA A 15 -4.27 -11.38 0.73
CA ALA A 15 -5.44 -12.14 0.32
C ALA A 15 -5.61 -13.46 1.09
N ASP A 16 -4.49 -14.11 1.38
CA ASP A 16 -4.38 -15.44 1.97
C ASP A 16 -3.66 -15.44 3.32
N SER A 17 -3.26 -14.27 3.81
CA SER A 17 -2.34 -14.19 4.94
C SER A 17 -2.44 -12.87 5.67
N LEU A 18 -2.01 -12.92 6.93
CA LEU A 18 -2.00 -11.78 7.83
C LEU A 18 -0.78 -11.87 8.76
N ALA A 19 -0.35 -10.71 9.24
CA ALA A 19 0.73 -10.61 10.21
C ALA A 19 0.46 -9.46 11.18
N LEU A 20 0.60 -9.71 12.48
CA LEU A 20 0.64 -8.66 13.50
C LEU A 20 2.05 -8.54 14.07
N LEU A 21 2.53 -7.32 14.14
CA LEU A 21 3.81 -6.96 14.74
C LEU A 21 3.63 -6.03 15.91
N GLY A 22 4.46 -6.20 16.93
CA GLY A 22 4.65 -5.24 18.00
C GLY A 22 6.06 -4.65 17.94
N GLN A 23 6.17 -3.35 18.18
CA GLN A 23 7.47 -2.71 18.41
C GLN A 23 7.53 -2.17 19.83
N GLY A 24 8.42 -2.78 20.63
CA GLY A 24 8.85 -2.26 21.92
C GLY A 24 9.90 -1.15 21.78
N ARG A 25 10.05 -0.31 22.82
CA ARG A 25 10.90 0.90 22.82
C ARG A 25 12.39 0.67 22.50
N ALA A 26 12.92 -0.51 22.80
CA ALA A 26 14.33 -0.89 22.61
C ALA A 26 14.49 -2.32 22.10
N ALA A 27 13.38 -2.96 21.75
CA ALA A 27 13.34 -4.34 21.30
C ALA A 27 13.20 -4.36 19.76
N PRO A 28 13.79 -5.37 19.09
CA PRO A 28 13.50 -5.61 17.69
C PRO A 28 11.99 -5.80 17.49
N THR A 29 11.52 -5.47 16.29
CA THR A 29 10.13 -5.74 15.89
C THR A 29 9.83 -7.23 16.07
N GLU A 30 8.84 -7.56 16.89
CA GLU A 30 8.46 -8.94 17.20
C GLU A 30 7.22 -9.34 16.41
N THR A 31 7.25 -10.52 15.81
CA THR A 31 6.08 -11.11 15.16
C THR A 31 5.16 -11.70 16.21
N LEU A 32 4.08 -11.00 16.52
CA LEU A 32 3.08 -11.42 17.51
C LEU A 32 2.12 -12.47 16.96
N LEU A 33 1.86 -12.42 15.65
CA LEU A 33 0.99 -13.36 14.97
C LEU A 33 1.35 -13.42 13.47
N ARG A 34 1.33 -14.62 12.90
CA ARG A 34 1.32 -14.85 11.46
C ARG A 34 0.35 -15.99 11.16
N GLN A 35 -0.55 -15.78 10.21
CA GLN A 35 -1.50 -16.82 9.79
C GLN A 35 -1.67 -16.79 8.27
N ALA A 36 -1.73 -17.99 7.67
CA ALA A 36 -2.18 -18.19 6.30
C ALA A 36 -3.68 -18.46 6.33
N THR A 37 -4.48 -17.39 6.43
CA THR A 37 -5.94 -17.49 6.44
C THR A 37 -6.52 -16.44 5.50
N PRO A 38 -7.52 -16.80 4.68
CA PRO A 38 -8.21 -15.84 3.84
C PRO A 38 -8.89 -14.76 4.69
N LEU A 39 -9.03 -13.58 4.09
CA LEU A 39 -9.54 -12.35 4.69
C LEU A 39 -10.92 -12.48 5.35
N GLU A 40 -11.73 -13.43 4.90
CA GLU A 40 -13.03 -13.76 5.47
C GLU A 40 -12.94 -14.25 6.93
N ASN A 41 -11.75 -14.66 7.38
CA ASN A 41 -11.50 -15.18 8.71
C ASN A 41 -10.86 -14.16 9.67
N LEU A 42 -11.08 -12.84 9.50
CA LEU A 42 -10.65 -11.83 10.48
C LEU A 42 -11.23 -12.06 11.90
N LEU A 43 -12.27 -12.89 12.06
CA LEU A 43 -12.74 -13.34 13.38
C LEU A 43 -11.83 -14.41 14.00
N ALA A 44 -11.21 -15.27 13.19
CA ALA A 44 -10.24 -16.27 13.64
C ALA A 44 -8.94 -15.62 14.17
N LEU A 45 -8.59 -14.43 13.66
CA LEU A 45 -7.51 -13.60 14.22
C LEU A 45 -7.66 -13.39 15.72
N GLU A 46 -8.86 -13.03 16.17
CA GLU A 46 -9.09 -12.67 17.56
C GLU A 46 -8.80 -13.86 18.49
N GLN A 47 -9.07 -15.07 18.05
CA GLN A 47 -8.87 -16.29 18.83
C GLN A 47 -7.38 -16.66 18.95
N ASN A 48 -6.56 -16.24 17.99
CA ASN A 48 -5.14 -16.61 17.91
C ASN A 48 -4.18 -15.50 18.36
N LEU A 49 -4.69 -14.28 18.58
CA LEU A 49 -3.89 -13.18 19.09
C LEU A 49 -3.51 -13.43 20.56
N PRO A 50 -2.21 -13.31 20.93
CA PRO A 50 -1.75 -13.55 22.28
C PRO A 50 -2.53 -12.73 23.31
N VAL A 51 -2.72 -13.33 24.50
CA VAL A 51 -3.49 -12.75 25.61
C VAL A 51 -2.82 -11.47 26.10
N LYS A 52 -3.63 -10.46 26.46
CA LYS A 52 -3.22 -9.11 26.89
C LYS A 52 -2.00 -9.11 27.82
N SER A 53 -0.94 -8.40 27.45
CA SER A 53 0.01 -7.86 28.44
C SER A 53 -0.65 -6.67 29.13
N THR A 54 -0.98 -6.81 30.40
CA THR A 54 -1.78 -5.89 31.22
C THR A 54 -1.00 -4.69 31.78
N ARG A 55 0.09 -4.25 31.13
CA ARG A 55 1.02 -3.25 31.72
C ARG A 55 1.15 -1.92 31.00
N SER A 56 0.27 -1.58 30.06
CA SER A 56 0.28 -0.24 29.45
C SER A 56 -0.85 0.63 29.97
N LEU A 57 -0.49 1.79 30.54
CA LEU A 57 -1.43 2.88 30.87
C LEU A 57 -2.04 3.53 29.60
N PHE A 58 -1.54 3.20 28.41
CA PHE A 58 -1.95 3.78 27.13
C PHE A 58 -2.46 2.72 26.16
N ARG A 59 -3.47 3.10 25.36
CA ARG A 59 -3.96 2.27 24.25
C ARG A 59 -2.87 2.15 23.17
N PRO A 60 -2.42 0.94 22.79
CA PRO A 60 -1.49 0.76 21.67
C PRO A 60 -2.07 1.36 20.38
N ARG A 61 -1.21 1.95 19.55
CA ARG A 61 -1.61 2.51 18.24
C ARG A 61 -1.48 1.45 17.17
N LEU A 62 -2.58 1.10 16.53
CA LEU A 62 -2.62 0.12 15.44
C LEU A 62 -2.48 0.83 14.08
N ARG A 63 -1.55 0.37 13.25
CA ARG A 63 -1.42 0.73 11.84
C ARG A 63 -1.85 -0.45 10.97
N LEU A 64 -2.78 -0.22 10.05
CA LEU A 64 -3.23 -1.24 9.11
C LEU A 64 -2.56 -1.03 7.75
N THR A 65 -1.88 -2.06 7.25
CA THR A 65 -1.34 -2.11 5.88
C THR A 65 -2.04 -3.20 5.11
N VAL A 66 -2.68 -2.83 4.01
CA VAL A 66 -3.41 -3.77 3.15
C VAL A 66 -2.60 -4.01 1.88
N ALA A 67 -2.42 -5.28 1.49
CA ALA A 67 -1.78 -5.62 0.23
C ALA A 67 -2.56 -5.00 -0.94
N ASP A 68 -1.83 -4.45 -1.92
CA ASP A 68 -2.43 -3.70 -3.02
C ASP A 68 -3.46 -4.46 -3.86
N PRO A 69 -3.41 -5.80 -4.03
CA PRO A 69 -4.44 -6.55 -4.75
C PRO A 69 -5.84 -6.47 -4.12
N LEU A 70 -5.90 -6.20 -2.81
CA LEU A 70 -7.15 -6.02 -2.06
C LEU A 70 -7.65 -4.57 -2.09
N ALA A 71 -6.82 -3.64 -2.58
CA ALA A 71 -7.18 -2.25 -2.77
C ALA A 71 -7.58 -1.99 -4.23
N ARG A 72 -8.21 -0.85 -4.45
CA ARG A 72 -8.44 -0.28 -5.79
C ARG A 72 -7.76 1.07 -5.86
N PHE A 73 -7.07 1.33 -6.95
CA PHE A 73 -6.38 2.61 -7.20
C PHE A 73 -6.83 3.18 -8.53
N TRP A 74 -7.03 4.49 -8.57
CA TRP A 74 -7.30 5.20 -9.82
C TRP A 74 -6.91 6.67 -9.66
N LEU A 75 -6.71 7.32 -10.80
CA LEU A 75 -6.51 8.76 -10.83
C LEU A 75 -7.84 9.47 -11.05
N VAL A 76 -8.03 10.56 -10.32
CA VAL A 76 -9.19 11.45 -10.47
C VAL A 76 -8.71 12.73 -11.13
N GLN A 77 -9.38 13.08 -12.23
CA GLN A 77 -9.22 14.37 -12.89
C GLN A 77 -10.26 15.32 -12.29
N PRO A 78 -9.85 16.35 -11.53
CA PRO A 78 -10.81 17.30 -10.97
C PRO A 78 -11.50 18.06 -12.09
N PRO A 79 -12.84 18.23 -12.04
CA PRO A 79 -13.55 19.04 -13.03
C PRO A 79 -13.12 20.51 -12.95
N ALA A 80 -13.02 21.16 -14.11
CA ALA A 80 -12.72 22.59 -14.18
C ALA A 80 -13.75 23.40 -13.38
N ASN A 81 -13.29 24.42 -12.66
CA ASN A 81 -14.12 25.39 -11.92
C ASN A 81 -14.95 24.83 -10.75
N LEU A 82 -14.65 23.63 -10.23
CA LEU A 82 -15.34 23.05 -9.07
C LEU A 82 -14.33 22.57 -8.02
N SER A 83 -14.30 23.24 -6.87
CA SER A 83 -13.26 23.05 -5.84
C SER A 83 -13.78 22.51 -4.51
N SER A 84 -15.08 22.20 -4.39
CA SER A 84 -15.60 21.67 -3.12
C SER A 84 -15.15 20.22 -2.90
N LEU A 85 -14.73 19.90 -1.67
CA LEU A 85 -14.36 18.54 -1.30
C LEU A 85 -15.51 17.54 -1.53
N ALA A 86 -16.77 17.97 -1.34
CA ALA A 86 -17.93 17.15 -1.62
C ALA A 86 -18.03 16.79 -3.11
N THR A 87 -17.79 17.76 -4.00
CA THR A 87 -17.77 17.53 -5.45
C THR A 87 -16.63 16.59 -5.84
N LEU A 88 -15.43 16.79 -5.31
CA LEU A 88 -14.29 15.90 -5.58
C LEU A 88 -14.57 14.46 -5.15
N ARG A 89 -15.21 14.27 -3.99
CA ARG A 89 -15.66 12.96 -3.50
C ARG A 89 -16.68 12.32 -4.44
N THR A 90 -17.67 13.07 -4.89
CA THR A 90 -18.69 12.58 -5.84
C THR A 90 -18.05 12.14 -7.16
N VAL A 91 -17.15 12.94 -7.71
CA VAL A 91 -16.43 12.59 -8.96
C VAL A 91 -15.56 11.35 -8.77
N ALA A 92 -14.83 11.27 -7.66
CA ALA A 92 -14.01 10.09 -7.36
C ALA A 92 -14.86 8.81 -7.25
N ARG A 93 -16.02 8.88 -6.60
CA ARG A 93 -16.98 7.77 -6.48
C ARG A 93 -17.57 7.35 -7.83
N ALA A 94 -18.04 8.31 -8.63
CA ALA A 94 -18.58 8.02 -9.95
C ALA A 94 -17.53 7.37 -10.87
N ARG A 95 -16.28 7.86 -10.82
CA ARG A 95 -15.17 7.27 -11.58
C ARG A 95 -14.83 5.86 -11.10
N PHE A 96 -14.87 5.61 -9.79
CA PHE A 96 -14.70 4.29 -9.22
C PHE A 96 -15.73 3.30 -9.77
N GLU A 97 -17.01 3.66 -9.73
CA GLU A 97 -18.10 2.80 -10.22
C GLU A 97 -17.95 2.50 -11.72
N GLN A 98 -17.57 3.51 -12.51
CA GLN A 98 -17.29 3.35 -13.93
C GLN A 98 -16.11 2.41 -14.21
N LEU A 99 -15.00 2.52 -13.46
CA LEU A 99 -13.78 1.75 -13.71
C LEU A 99 -13.89 0.30 -13.24
N PHE A 100 -14.58 0.06 -12.13
CA PHE A 100 -14.60 -1.26 -11.49
C PHE A 100 -15.93 -1.99 -11.64
N GLY A 101 -16.97 -1.34 -12.17
CA GLY A 101 -18.29 -1.97 -12.39
C GLY A 101 -18.99 -2.42 -11.10
N VAL A 102 -18.59 -1.86 -9.95
CA VAL A 102 -19.12 -2.19 -8.62
C VAL A 102 -19.50 -0.92 -7.86
N SER A 103 -20.52 -1.02 -7.00
CA SER A 103 -20.99 0.11 -6.19
C SER A 103 -19.91 0.65 -5.24
N ALA A 104 -19.78 1.97 -5.16
CA ALA A 104 -18.89 2.64 -4.20
C ALA A 104 -19.42 2.61 -2.75
N SER A 105 -20.64 2.09 -2.49
CA SER A 105 -21.20 2.00 -1.13
C SER A 105 -20.47 0.99 -0.24
N HIS A 106 -19.89 -0.06 -0.83
CA HIS A 106 -19.18 -1.12 -0.10
C HIS A 106 -17.68 -0.85 0.04
N TRP A 107 -17.23 0.36 -0.31
CA TRP A 107 -15.84 0.76 -0.34
C TRP A 107 -15.63 2.06 0.42
N ARG A 108 -14.57 2.11 1.24
CA ARG A 108 -14.07 3.35 1.82
C ARG A 108 -13.07 3.96 0.86
N ILE A 109 -13.40 5.15 0.36
CA ILE A 109 -12.63 5.85 -0.67
C ILE A 109 -11.94 7.05 -0.01
N GLU A 110 -10.62 7.11 -0.16
CA GLU A 110 -9.79 8.23 0.27
C GLU A 110 -8.81 8.63 -0.83
N ALA A 111 -8.35 9.87 -0.78
CA ALA A 111 -7.45 10.43 -1.78
C ALA A 111 -6.58 11.56 -1.20
N ASP A 112 -5.57 12.00 -1.94
CA ASP A 112 -4.80 13.23 -1.67
C ASP A 112 -5.54 14.52 -2.10
N TRP A 113 -6.87 14.45 -2.21
CA TRP A 113 -7.85 15.50 -2.52
C TRP A 113 -7.26 16.82 -3.05
N ALA A 114 -7.08 16.92 -4.38
CA ALA A 114 -6.62 18.14 -5.04
C ALA A 114 -7.65 18.68 -6.03
N GLY A 115 -7.99 19.97 -5.92
CA GLY A 115 -8.98 20.62 -6.79
C GLY A 115 -8.43 21.14 -8.13
N ASN A 116 -7.11 21.17 -8.30
CA ASN A 116 -6.43 21.84 -9.41
C ASN A 116 -5.46 20.96 -10.20
N ARG A 117 -5.34 19.67 -9.85
CA ARG A 117 -4.43 18.73 -10.51
C ARG A 117 -4.95 17.30 -10.37
N PRO A 118 -4.55 16.40 -11.28
CA PRO A 118 -4.80 14.97 -11.11
C PRO A 118 -4.28 14.49 -9.75
N PHE A 119 -5.06 13.63 -9.10
CA PHE A 119 -4.76 13.16 -7.75
C PHE A 119 -5.07 11.65 -7.64
N LEU A 120 -4.39 10.97 -6.72
CA LEU A 120 -4.50 9.53 -6.52
C LEU A 120 -5.61 9.23 -5.52
N ALA A 121 -6.62 8.49 -5.97
CA ALA A 121 -7.62 7.91 -5.10
C ALA A 121 -7.33 6.42 -4.88
N CYS A 122 -7.66 5.96 -3.68
CA CYS A 122 -7.64 4.56 -3.33
C CYS A 122 -8.92 4.16 -2.59
N ALA A 123 -9.27 2.88 -2.69
CA ALA A 123 -10.39 2.31 -2.00
C ALA A 123 -10.02 1.00 -1.30
N LEU A 124 -10.54 0.83 -0.09
CA LEU A 124 -10.49 -0.43 0.66
C LEU A 124 -11.93 -0.95 0.89
N PRO A 125 -12.14 -2.27 0.95
CA PRO A 125 -13.46 -2.82 1.25
C PRO A 125 -13.95 -2.35 2.61
N THR A 126 -15.17 -1.82 2.69
CA THR A 126 -15.76 -1.34 3.96
C THR A 126 -15.81 -2.47 5.00
N ALA A 127 -16.11 -3.70 4.58
CA ALA A 127 -16.15 -4.87 5.46
C ALA A 127 -14.80 -5.12 6.15
N LEU A 128 -13.69 -5.02 5.42
CA LEU A 128 -12.33 -5.15 5.97
C LEU A 128 -12.07 -4.06 7.02
N CYS A 129 -12.30 -2.79 6.66
CA CYS A 129 -12.05 -1.68 7.56
C CYS A 129 -12.89 -1.79 8.84
N THR A 130 -14.17 -2.11 8.71
CA THR A 130 -15.07 -2.32 9.85
C THR A 130 -14.61 -3.49 10.73
N ALA A 131 -14.17 -4.61 10.15
CA ALA A 131 -13.66 -5.74 10.91
C ALA A 131 -12.40 -5.39 11.72
N VAL A 132 -11.47 -4.63 11.14
CA VAL A 132 -10.26 -4.17 11.84
C VAL A 132 -10.60 -3.15 12.94
N GLU A 133 -11.54 -2.25 12.70
CA GLU A 133 -12.02 -1.32 13.73
C GLU A 133 -12.66 -2.03 14.91
N GLN A 134 -13.51 -3.03 14.65
CA GLN A 134 -14.11 -3.85 15.70
C GLN A 134 -13.05 -4.63 16.48
N LEU A 135 -12.05 -5.21 15.80
CA LEU A 135 -10.92 -5.87 16.44
C LEU A 135 -10.14 -4.90 17.35
N ALA A 136 -9.82 -3.71 16.84
CA ALA A 136 -9.12 -2.68 17.61
C ALA A 136 -9.93 -2.26 18.84
N GLN A 137 -11.25 -2.07 18.69
CA GLN A 137 -12.14 -1.73 19.79
C GLN A 137 -12.17 -2.84 20.86
N ARG A 138 -12.35 -4.11 20.49
CA ARG A 138 -12.37 -5.25 21.42
C ARG A 138 -11.04 -5.42 22.15
N ARG A 139 -9.92 -5.14 21.47
CA ARG A 139 -8.57 -5.22 22.05
C ARG A 139 -8.10 -3.96 22.77
N GLY A 140 -8.87 -2.87 22.74
CA GLY A 140 -8.51 -1.59 23.36
C GLY A 140 -7.37 -0.87 22.65
N TRP A 141 -7.18 -1.13 21.36
CA TRP A 141 -6.22 -0.46 20.49
C TRP A 141 -6.83 0.77 19.85
N LEU A 142 -5.99 1.74 19.48
CA LEU A 142 -6.37 2.90 18.70
C LEU A 142 -5.94 2.68 17.25
N LEU A 143 -6.89 2.41 16.33
CA LEU A 143 -6.60 2.40 14.90
C LEU A 143 -6.19 3.81 14.46
N TYR A 144 -4.93 3.96 14.06
CA TYR A 144 -4.31 5.23 13.72
C TYR A 144 -4.34 5.53 12.23
N ASP A 145 -3.97 4.55 11.40
CA ASP A 145 -4.02 4.66 9.96
C ASP A 145 -4.39 3.31 9.32
N ALA A 146 -4.97 3.39 8.13
CA ALA A 146 -5.31 2.25 7.28
C ALA A 146 -4.96 2.61 5.85
N LEU A 147 -3.86 2.05 5.34
CA LEU A 147 -3.32 2.40 4.04
C LEU A 147 -3.07 1.15 3.21
N PRO A 148 -3.33 1.19 1.89
CA PRO A 148 -2.71 0.24 0.98
C PRO A 148 -1.19 0.33 1.05
N ALA A 149 -0.52 -0.78 0.75
CA ALA A 149 0.90 -0.92 0.81
C ALA A 149 1.65 0.08 -0.08
N PHE A 150 1.18 0.28 -1.31
CA PHE A 150 1.73 1.26 -2.25
C PHE A 150 1.71 2.68 -1.69
N VAL A 151 0.58 3.11 -1.14
CA VAL A 151 0.41 4.44 -0.56
C VAL A 151 1.31 4.62 0.66
N ARG A 152 1.43 3.58 1.50
CA ARG A 152 2.34 3.61 2.64
C ARG A 152 3.80 3.76 2.19
N ALA A 153 4.22 2.97 1.21
CA ALA A 153 5.58 2.99 0.68
C ALA A 153 5.90 4.32 -0.02
N TRP A 154 4.95 4.88 -0.79
CA TRP A 154 5.02 6.24 -1.33
C TRP A 154 5.20 7.28 -0.23
N ASN A 155 4.34 7.30 0.79
CA ASN A 155 4.41 8.29 1.88
C ASN A 155 5.74 8.26 2.65
N GLN A 156 6.42 7.11 2.66
CA GLN A 156 7.72 6.93 3.30
C GLN A 156 8.90 7.36 2.43
N SER A 157 8.74 7.35 1.10
CA SER A 157 9.85 7.52 0.15
C SER A 157 9.71 8.75 -0.76
N CYS A 158 8.57 9.44 -0.73
CA CYS A 158 8.27 10.54 -1.66
C CYS A 158 9.25 11.71 -1.61
N GLN A 159 9.96 11.89 -0.50
CA GLN A 159 11.00 12.91 -0.35
C GLN A 159 12.31 12.55 -1.08
N ASP A 160 12.61 11.26 -1.21
CA ASP A 160 13.83 10.74 -1.84
C ASP A 160 13.64 10.44 -3.34
N LEU A 161 12.39 10.50 -3.81
CA LEU A 161 12.03 10.21 -5.19
C LEU A 161 12.34 11.40 -6.12
N PRO A 162 12.88 11.14 -7.33
CA PRO A 162 12.98 12.15 -8.38
C PRO A 162 11.61 12.75 -8.73
N ALA A 163 11.59 13.99 -9.22
CA ALA A 163 10.36 14.66 -9.59
C ALA A 163 9.59 13.95 -10.73
N SER A 164 10.31 13.27 -11.62
CA SER A 164 9.75 12.44 -12.68
C SER A 164 10.37 11.04 -12.61
N THR A 165 9.57 10.05 -12.21
CA THR A 165 10.02 8.66 -12.01
C THR A 165 8.85 7.69 -12.18
N TRP A 166 9.15 6.49 -12.66
CA TRP A 166 8.33 5.34 -12.36
C TRP A 166 8.58 4.92 -10.91
N LEU A 167 7.53 4.59 -10.19
CA LEU A 167 7.60 3.98 -8.87
C LEU A 167 6.99 2.59 -8.94
N ALA A 168 7.72 1.57 -8.49
CA ALA A 168 7.29 0.19 -8.59
C ALA A 168 7.47 -0.52 -7.23
N LEU A 169 6.39 -1.05 -6.67
CA LEU A 169 6.36 -1.81 -5.44
C LEU A 169 6.10 -3.31 -5.74
N GLY A 170 7.11 -4.15 -5.49
CA GLY A 170 6.99 -5.60 -5.61
C GLY A 170 6.55 -6.28 -4.30
N GLN A 171 5.51 -7.10 -4.38
CA GLN A 171 4.86 -7.75 -3.23
C GLN A 171 4.43 -9.18 -3.57
N GLY A 172 5.14 -10.20 -3.08
CA GLY A 172 4.81 -11.59 -3.41
C GLY A 172 4.75 -11.80 -4.93
N SER A 173 3.57 -12.15 -5.45
CA SER A 173 3.29 -12.33 -6.89
C SER A 173 2.71 -11.10 -7.60
N HIS A 174 2.71 -9.94 -6.95
CA HIS A 174 2.10 -8.71 -7.46
C HIS A 174 3.12 -7.57 -7.59
N LEU A 175 2.86 -6.71 -8.58
CA LEU A 175 3.59 -5.48 -8.83
C LEU A 175 2.58 -4.33 -8.91
N THR A 176 2.72 -3.36 -8.02
CA THR A 176 2.01 -2.08 -8.12
C THR A 176 2.97 -1.03 -8.64
N TYR A 177 2.61 -0.31 -9.68
CA TYR A 177 3.49 0.69 -10.27
C TYR A 177 2.73 1.92 -10.74
N ALA A 178 3.41 3.06 -10.68
CA ALA A 178 2.88 4.35 -11.04
C ALA A 178 3.90 5.16 -11.85
N ALA A 179 3.41 5.97 -12.79
CA ALA A 179 4.21 7.00 -13.42
C ALA A 179 3.93 8.33 -12.73
N ILE A 180 5.01 9.03 -12.36
CA ILE A 180 4.97 10.33 -11.73
C ILE A 180 5.79 11.27 -12.59
N GLU A 181 5.24 12.43 -12.91
CA GLU A 181 5.90 13.44 -13.71
C GLU A 181 5.69 14.80 -13.05
N ALA A 182 6.76 15.57 -12.88
CA ALA A 182 6.72 16.87 -12.19
C ALA A 182 5.97 16.82 -10.84
N ARG A 183 6.14 15.71 -10.09
CA ARG A 183 5.43 15.41 -8.82
C ARG A 183 3.91 15.31 -8.93
N GLN A 184 3.39 14.98 -10.10
CA GLN A 184 1.99 14.70 -10.36
C GLN A 184 1.80 13.25 -10.78
N TRP A 185 0.69 12.65 -10.32
CA TRP A 185 0.31 11.31 -10.72
C TRP A 185 -0.13 11.32 -12.19
N ARG A 186 0.51 10.47 -13.01
CA ARG A 186 0.13 10.27 -14.42
C ARG A 186 -0.52 8.93 -14.65
N TYR A 187 -0.07 7.92 -13.91
CA TYR A 187 -0.55 6.57 -14.06
C TYR A 187 -0.41 5.78 -12.77
N VAL A 188 -1.30 4.80 -12.54
CA VAL A 188 -1.16 3.80 -11.49
C VAL A 188 -1.79 2.49 -11.94
N ARG A 189 -1.16 1.36 -11.66
CA ARG A 189 -1.69 0.03 -11.93
C ARG A 189 -1.19 -1.00 -10.93
N VAL A 190 -2.07 -1.93 -10.59
CA VAL A 190 -1.74 -3.17 -9.87
C VAL A 190 -1.77 -4.31 -10.88
N ALA A 191 -0.76 -5.17 -10.87
CA ALA A 191 -0.67 -6.32 -11.77
C ALA A 191 -0.21 -7.57 -11.02
N HIS A 192 -0.85 -8.70 -11.32
CA HIS A 192 -0.29 -10.01 -11.00
C HIS A 192 0.84 -10.32 -12.00
N VAL A 193 2.02 -10.64 -11.47
CA VAL A 193 3.23 -10.96 -12.24
C VAL A 193 3.65 -12.43 -12.06
N GLY A 194 2.93 -13.19 -11.23
CA GLY A 194 3.27 -14.58 -10.92
C GLY A 194 4.37 -14.72 -9.87
N ASN A 195 4.68 -15.95 -9.50
CA ASN A 195 5.76 -16.25 -8.56
C ASN A 195 7.10 -16.18 -9.29
N ALA A 196 7.96 -15.25 -8.89
CA ALA A 196 9.29 -15.04 -9.47
C ALA A 196 9.28 -14.83 -10.99
N PRO A 197 8.63 -13.75 -11.50
CA PRO A 197 8.70 -13.42 -12.92
C PRO A 197 10.16 -13.25 -13.37
N SER A 198 10.44 -13.66 -14.61
CA SER A 198 11.73 -13.38 -15.23
C SER A 198 11.92 -11.89 -15.43
N HIS A 199 13.19 -11.47 -15.48
CA HIS A 199 13.55 -10.10 -15.80
C HIS A 199 12.89 -9.62 -17.10
N ASP A 200 12.92 -10.45 -18.15
CA ASP A 200 12.39 -10.11 -19.46
C ASP A 200 10.86 -10.00 -19.46
N ALA A 201 10.16 -10.88 -18.73
CA ALA A 201 8.70 -10.79 -18.59
C ALA A 201 8.26 -9.51 -17.88
N LEU A 202 9.01 -9.08 -16.85
CA LEU A 202 8.77 -7.77 -16.21
C LEU A 202 9.05 -6.62 -17.18
N LEU A 203 10.14 -6.71 -17.93
CA LEU A 203 10.56 -5.67 -18.86
C LEU A 203 9.54 -5.49 -19.98
N ASP A 204 9.08 -6.58 -20.59
CA ASP A 204 8.05 -6.58 -21.62
C ASP A 204 6.74 -5.96 -21.13
N ARG A 205 6.33 -6.32 -19.90
CA ARG A 205 5.13 -5.77 -19.28
C ARG A 205 5.25 -4.25 -19.10
N LEU A 206 6.31 -3.77 -18.45
CA LEU A 206 6.47 -2.34 -18.16
C LEU A 206 6.73 -1.52 -19.43
N SER A 207 7.47 -2.06 -20.40
CA SER A 207 7.67 -1.45 -21.72
C SER A 207 6.38 -1.38 -22.51
N GLY A 208 5.53 -2.41 -22.44
CA GLY A 208 4.21 -2.39 -23.02
C GLY A 208 3.32 -1.29 -22.42
N GLU A 209 3.36 -1.08 -21.11
CA GLU A 209 2.62 0.00 -20.44
C GLU A 209 3.16 1.38 -20.80
N ALA A 210 4.48 1.56 -20.78
CA ALA A 210 5.08 2.82 -21.16
C ALA A 210 4.74 3.18 -22.61
N ARG A 211 4.82 2.23 -23.55
CA ARG A 211 4.37 2.45 -24.93
C ARG A 211 2.90 2.84 -25.02
N ARG A 212 2.01 2.23 -24.22
CA ARG A 212 0.59 2.62 -24.17
C ARG A 212 0.41 4.06 -23.68
N LEU A 213 1.15 4.48 -22.67
CA LEU A 213 1.07 5.84 -22.16
C LEU A 213 1.65 6.87 -23.12
N ALA A 214 2.72 6.53 -23.84
CA ALA A 214 3.36 7.41 -24.81
C ALA A 214 2.43 7.81 -25.98
N VAL A 215 1.35 7.05 -26.23
CA VAL A 215 0.31 7.43 -27.21
C VAL A 215 -0.43 8.69 -26.78
N HIS A 216 -0.56 8.92 -25.48
CA HIS A 216 -1.34 10.02 -24.91
C HIS A 216 -0.48 11.09 -24.20
N GLU A 217 0.78 10.77 -23.90
CA GLU A 217 1.69 11.61 -23.12
C GLU A 217 2.99 11.86 -23.90
N THR A 218 3.46 13.11 -23.91
CA THR A 218 4.61 13.54 -24.74
C THR A 218 5.96 13.19 -24.10
N ALA A 219 6.02 13.01 -22.79
CA ALA A 219 7.24 12.64 -22.07
C ALA A 219 6.93 11.63 -20.96
N LEU A 220 7.64 10.50 -20.97
CA LEU A 220 7.56 9.51 -19.90
C LEU A 220 8.83 9.54 -19.05
N PRO A 221 8.73 9.16 -17.76
CA PRO A 221 9.92 9.08 -16.92
C PRO A 221 10.94 8.09 -17.47
N THR A 222 12.21 8.48 -17.48
CA THR A 222 13.37 7.68 -17.90
C THR A 222 14.06 6.98 -16.73
N GLN A 223 13.44 7.05 -15.54
CA GLN A 223 13.95 6.43 -14.31
C GLN A 223 12.85 5.57 -13.69
N ILE A 224 13.24 4.47 -13.05
CA ILE A 224 12.37 3.60 -12.25
C ILE A 224 12.98 3.37 -10.88
N CYS A 225 12.16 3.60 -9.85
CA CYS A 225 12.48 3.35 -8.47
C CYS A 225 11.72 2.12 -7.97
N TRP A 226 12.47 1.11 -7.51
CA TRP A 226 11.94 -0.13 -6.98
C TRP A 226 11.84 -0.07 -5.46
N LEU A 227 10.66 -0.40 -4.95
CA LEU A 227 10.32 -0.59 -3.55
C LEU A 227 9.88 -2.05 -3.37
N GLY A 228 10.00 -2.59 -2.17
CA GLY A 228 9.51 -3.94 -1.88
C GLY A 228 10.60 -4.96 -1.61
N GLU A 229 10.13 -6.10 -1.12
CA GLU A 229 10.95 -7.22 -0.63
C GLU A 229 10.89 -8.43 -1.57
N ALA A 230 10.16 -8.32 -2.68
CA ALA A 230 10.06 -9.39 -3.66
C ALA A 230 11.47 -9.76 -4.18
N GLY A 231 11.84 -11.04 -4.07
CA GLY A 231 13.17 -11.52 -4.44
C GLY A 231 13.50 -11.33 -5.93
N TRP A 232 12.46 -11.22 -6.77
CA TRP A 232 12.55 -11.00 -8.21
C TRP A 232 12.71 -9.53 -8.61
N LEU A 233 12.73 -8.59 -7.66
CA LEU A 233 12.93 -7.18 -7.99
C LEU A 233 14.33 -6.94 -8.59
N PRO A 234 14.45 -6.16 -9.67
CA PRO A 234 15.73 -5.83 -10.28
C PRO A 234 16.70 -5.17 -9.29
N ARG A 235 17.99 -5.48 -9.45
CA ARG A 235 19.08 -4.94 -8.61
C ARG A 235 20.10 -4.10 -9.39
N GLY A 236 20.04 -4.12 -10.72
CA GLY A 236 20.94 -3.34 -11.56
C GLY A 236 20.58 -1.85 -11.59
N ASP A 237 21.56 -1.04 -12.00
CA ASP A 237 21.43 0.41 -12.20
C ASP A 237 20.65 0.76 -13.48
N THR A 238 20.32 -0.24 -14.29
CA THR A 238 19.49 -0.14 -15.49
C THR A 238 18.45 -1.26 -15.51
N PHE A 239 17.30 -0.97 -16.10
CA PHE A 239 16.25 -1.94 -16.39
C PHE A 239 15.64 -1.56 -17.75
N GLY A 240 15.96 -2.30 -18.81
CA GLY A 240 15.68 -1.85 -20.18
C GLY A 240 16.26 -0.46 -20.45
N ASP A 241 15.43 0.44 -20.95
CA ASP A 241 15.79 1.83 -21.26
C ASP A 241 15.77 2.76 -20.03
N TRP A 242 15.34 2.28 -18.86
CA TRP A 242 15.26 3.08 -17.65
C TRP A 242 16.53 2.99 -16.81
N ARG A 243 16.93 4.13 -16.23
CA ARG A 243 17.82 4.11 -15.06
C ARG A 243 17.05 3.51 -13.90
N SER A 244 17.61 2.48 -13.29
CA SER A 244 16.98 1.70 -12.23
C SER A 244 17.65 2.01 -10.91
N ARG A 245 16.84 2.18 -9.87
CA ARG A 245 17.31 2.36 -8.50
C ARG A 245 16.43 1.58 -7.56
N ARG A 246 17.04 0.79 -6.67
CA ARG A 246 16.30 0.22 -5.54
C ARG A 246 16.34 1.20 -4.38
N LEU A 247 15.18 1.61 -3.93
CA LEU A 247 15.05 2.34 -2.69
C LEU A 247 14.80 1.32 -1.58
N ASN A 248 15.38 1.58 -0.42
CA ASN A 248 15.04 0.82 0.77
C ASN A 248 14.03 1.64 1.59
N PRO A 249 12.72 1.51 1.34
CA PRO A 249 11.71 2.17 2.18
C PRO A 249 11.63 1.54 3.57
N TYR A 250 12.32 0.41 3.79
CA TYR A 250 12.22 -0.43 4.96
C TYR A 250 13.57 -0.56 5.65
N ALA A 251 14.07 0.54 6.23
CA ALA A 251 14.99 0.36 7.35
C ALA A 251 14.31 -0.59 8.35
N PRO A 252 14.97 -1.64 8.86
CA PRO A 252 14.36 -2.67 9.73
C PRO A 252 13.71 -2.12 11.01
N SER A 253 13.90 -0.83 11.29
CA SER A 253 13.25 -0.05 12.34
C SER A 253 11.86 0.50 11.97
N THR A 254 11.42 0.38 10.71
CA THR A 254 10.14 0.91 10.22
C THR A 254 9.06 -0.16 10.20
N LEU A 255 8.22 -0.13 11.23
CA LEU A 255 7.02 -0.95 11.45
C LEU A 255 6.10 -1.20 10.24
N GLY A 256 6.10 -0.31 9.24
CA GLY A 256 5.30 -0.45 8.03
C GLY A 256 5.88 -1.44 7.02
N GLY A 257 7.21 -1.55 6.97
CA GLY A 257 7.92 -2.46 6.06
C GLY A 257 7.87 -3.91 6.49
N CYS A 258 8.08 -4.15 7.78
CA CYS A 258 8.05 -5.51 8.34
C CYS A 258 6.64 -6.13 8.22
N ALA A 259 5.56 -5.39 8.49
CA ALA A 259 4.21 -5.96 8.44
C ALA A 259 3.82 -6.38 7.02
N LEU A 260 4.31 -5.64 6.04
CA LEU A 260 4.11 -5.91 4.64
C LEU A 260 4.98 -7.06 4.12
N GLN A 261 6.24 -7.12 4.57
CA GLN A 261 7.18 -8.19 4.25
C GLN A 261 6.69 -9.54 4.78
N LEU A 262 6.13 -9.58 5.99
CA LEU A 262 5.71 -10.84 6.63
C LEU A 262 4.32 -11.31 6.16
N ALA A 263 3.42 -10.40 5.76
CA ALA A 263 2.19 -10.76 5.04
C ALA A 263 2.53 -11.38 3.66
N ASN A 264 3.52 -10.85 2.94
CA ASN A 264 3.89 -11.35 1.61
C ASN A 264 4.78 -12.61 1.59
N GLN A 265 5.27 -13.08 2.74
CA GLN A 265 6.08 -14.30 2.86
C GLN A 265 5.23 -15.56 3.16
N GLY A 266 3.90 -15.44 3.24
CA GLY A 266 2.98 -16.49 3.71
C GLY A 266 2.58 -17.58 2.71
N ALA A 267 3.19 -17.66 1.52
CA ALA A 267 2.86 -18.68 0.52
C ALA A 267 4.11 -19.20 -0.22
N ALA A 268 5.17 -19.55 0.53
CA ALA A 268 6.22 -20.41 0.03
C ALA A 268 6.14 -21.77 0.75
N THR A 269 5.21 -22.60 0.29
CA THR A 269 5.28 -24.06 0.42
C THR A 269 5.29 -24.63 -0.98
#